data_AF-A0A7T4X320-F1
#
_entry.id   AF-A0A7T4X320-F1
#
_cell.length_a   1.000
_cell.length_b   1.000
_cell.length_c   1.000
_cell.angle_alpha   90.00
_cell.angle_beta   90.00
_cell.angle_gamma   90.00
#
_symmetry.space_group_name_H-M   'P 1'
#
loop_
_entity.id
_entity.type
_entity.pdbx_description
1 polymer ?
#
loop_
_entity_poly.entity_id
_entity_poly.type
_entity_poly.pdbx_seq_one_letter_code
_entity_poly.pdbx_strand_id
1 'polypeptide(L)' 'MTVFKVLYQEDKDTRIIREDTQILYVEAETEEQVRKSLKDTNSNIEFVQALSPAHLEYEKNNNEDFKVESID' A
#
# COMPACT_ATOMS: atom_id res chain seq x y z
N MET A 1 -13.43 6.66 5.41
CA MET A 1 -12.30 5.77 5.11
C MET A 1 -11.34 6.51 4.21
N THR A 2 -10.04 6.38 4.48
CA THR A 2 -8.96 7.04 3.73
C THR A 2 -8.25 5.98 2.91
N VAL A 3 -7.89 6.31 1.67
CA VAL A 3 -7.06 5.42 0.84
C VAL A 3 -5.60 5.63 1.22
N PHE A 4 -4.91 4.53 1.52
CA PHE A 4 -3.49 4.48 1.78
C PHE A 4 -2.76 3.90 0.58
N LYS A 5 -1.63 4.49 0.22
CA LYS A 5 -0.63 3.91 -0.67
C LYS A 5 0.43 3.22 0.17
N VAL A 6 0.56 1.92 0.01
CA VAL A 6 1.50 1.07 0.73
C VAL A 6 2.61 0.67 -0.22
N LEU A 7 3.84 1.02 0.13
CA LEU A 7 5.04 0.52 -0.52
C LEU A 7 5.51 -0.72 0.22
N TYR A 8 5.70 -1.83 -0.49
CA TYR A 8 6.09 -3.09 0.12
C TYR A 8 6.94 -3.94 -0.82
N GLN A 9 7.65 -4.90 -0.27
CA GLN A 9 8.25 -6.01 -1.02
C GLN A 9 7.54 -7.30 -0.66
N GLU A 10 7.35 -8.19 -1.64
CA GLU A 10 6.52 -9.40 -1.50
C GLU A 10 7.07 -10.41 -0.50
N ASP A 11 8.40 -10.49 -0.37
CA ASP A 11 9.08 -11.47 0.48
C ASP A 11 10.04 -10.80 1.47
N LYS A 12 9.65 -10.82 2.75
CA LYS A 12 10.44 -10.28 3.86
C LYS A 12 11.68 -11.08 4.23
N ASP A 13 11.82 -12.33 3.75
CA ASP A 13 12.97 -13.20 4.03
C ASP A 13 14.10 -13.02 3.00
N THR A 14 13.88 -12.22 1.97
CA THR A 14 14.86 -11.93 0.92
C THR A 14 15.58 -10.60 1.13
N ARG A 15 16.62 -10.36 0.34
CA ARG A 15 17.36 -9.09 0.38
C ARG A 15 16.49 -7.97 -0.21
N ILE A 16 16.42 -6.85 0.50
CA ILE A 16 15.74 -5.63 0.04
C ILE A 16 16.45 -5.06 -1.19
N ILE A 17 15.73 -4.99 -2.32
CA ILE A 17 16.16 -4.45 -3.61
C ILE A 17 15.16 -3.35 -4.00
N ARG A 18 15.65 -2.12 -4.22
CA ARG A 18 14.79 -0.94 -4.41
C ARG A 18 13.88 -1.06 -5.63
N GLU A 19 14.36 -1.75 -6.66
CA GLU A 19 13.67 -1.97 -7.92
C GLU A 19 12.48 -2.93 -7.78
N ASP A 20 12.44 -3.74 -6.71
CA ASP A 20 11.38 -4.74 -6.49
C ASP A 20 10.22 -4.19 -5.63
N THR A 21 10.30 -2.95 -5.15
CA THR A 21 9.24 -2.33 -4.35
C THR A 21 7.94 -2.22 -5.15
N GLN A 22 6.90 -2.86 -4.64
CA GLN A 22 5.54 -2.87 -5.17
C GLN A 22 4.65 -1.84 -4.46
N ILE A 23 3.51 -1.54 -5.07
CA ILE A 23 2.51 -0.61 -4.55
C ILE A 23 1.19 -1.36 -4.33
N LEU A 24 0.57 -1.13 -3.19
CA LEU A 24 -0.79 -1.58 -2.87
C LEU A 24 -1.63 -0.37 -2.41
N TYR A 25 -2.88 -0.28 -2.88
CA TYR A 25 -3.83 0.71 -2.38
C TYR A 25 -4.87 0.06 -1.48
N VAL A 26 -5.08 0.64 -0.30
CA VAL A 26 -5.90 0.06 0.77
C VAL A 26 -6.84 1.10 1.34
N GLU A 27 -8.10 0.76 1.55
CA GLU A 27 -9.01 1.59 2.36
C GLU A 27 -8.93 1.21 3.83
N ALA A 28 -8.66 2.19 4.69
CA ALA A 28 -8.64 2.01 6.15
C ALA A 28 -8.99 3.33 6.87
N GLU A 29 -9.22 3.27 8.18
CA GLU A 29 -9.41 4.47 9.01
C GLU A 29 -8.08 5.02 9.53
N THR A 30 -7.09 4.14 9.77
CA THR A 30 -5.79 4.50 10.35
C THR A 30 -4.64 3.71 9.72
N GLU A 31 -3.42 4.25 9.80
CA GLU A 31 -2.20 3.52 9.40
C GLU A 31 -2.03 2.22 10.20
N GLU A 32 -2.42 2.23 11.48
CA GLU A 32 -2.33 1.05 12.34
C GLU A 32 -3.18 -0.11 11.81
N GLN A 33 -4.40 0.17 11.35
CA GLN A 33 -5.28 -0.84 10.73
C GLN A 33 -4.64 -1.44 9.48
N VAL A 34 -4.03 -0.62 8.62
CA VAL A 34 -3.31 -1.10 7.42
C VAL A 34 -2.16 -2.03 7.81
N ARG A 35 -1.34 -1.66 8.79
CA ARG A 35 -0.21 -2.49 9.23
C ARG A 35 -0.67 -3.79 9.89
N LYS A 36 -1.78 -3.76 10.63
CA LYS A 36 -2.37 -4.95 11.25
C LYS A 36 -2.92 -5.91 10.21
N SER A 37 -3.62 -5.42 9.21
CA SER A 37 -4.25 -6.27 8.19
C SER A 37 -3.21 -6.96 7.28
N LEU A 38 -2.05 -6.33 7.08
CA LEU A 38 -0.94 -6.89 6.31
C LEU A 38 0.03 -7.76 7.14
N LYS A 39 -0.13 -7.82 8.46
CA LYS A 39 0.83 -8.48 9.38
C LYS A 39 1.09 -9.95 9.06
N ASP A 40 0.06 -10.67 8.64
CA ASP A 40 0.13 -12.11 8.39
C ASP A 40 0.56 -12.42 6.94
N THR A 41 0.74 -11.40 6.11
CA THR A 41 1.34 -11.59 4.78
C THR A 41 2.85 -11.77 4.90
N ASN A 42 3.46 -12.47 3.94
CA ASN A 42 4.92 -12.62 3.89
C ASN A 42 5.64 -11.35 3.37
N SER A 43 4.99 -10.20 3.41
CA SER A 43 5.53 -8.96 2.84
C SER A 43 6.34 -8.14 3.84
N ASN A 44 7.26 -7.34 3.31
CA ASN A 44 7.97 -6.30 4.04
C ASN A 44 7.38 -4.93 3.70
N ILE A 45 6.69 -4.29 4.65
CA ILE A 45 6.13 -2.95 4.47
C ILE A 45 7.25 -1.92 4.58
N GLU A 46 7.53 -1.18 3.50
CA GLU A 46 8.52 -0.12 3.48
C GLU A 46 7.93 1.22 3.92
N PHE A 47 6.73 1.56 3.45
CA PHE A 47 6.08 2.83 3.77
C PHE A 47 4.55 2.75 3.64
N VAL A 48 3.85 3.48 4.50
CA VAL A 48 2.38 3.62 4.43
C VAL A 48 2.06 5.11 4.37
N GLN A 49 1.36 5.52 3.33
CA GLN A 49 1.05 6.93 3.08
C GLN A 49 -0.45 7.13 2.93
N ALA A 50 -1.05 7.97 3.77
CA ALA A 50 -2.42 8.45 3.54
C ALA A 50 -2.45 9.36 2.30
N LEU A 51 -3.35 9.08 1.35
CA LEU A 51 -3.51 9.89 0.16
C LEU A 51 -4.47 11.05 0.43
N SER A 52 -4.01 12.27 0.11
CA SER A 52 -4.91 13.43 0.05
C SER A 52 -5.87 13.30 -1.13
N PRO A 53 -7.00 14.01 -1.15
CA PRO A 53 -7.97 13.92 -2.26
C PRO A 53 -7.35 14.20 -3.63
N ALA A 54 -6.51 15.24 -3.73
CA ALA A 54 -5.83 15.58 -4.98
C ALA A 54 -4.82 14.52 -5.43
N HIS A 55 -4.10 13.89 -4.48
CA HIS A 55 -3.15 12.83 -4.81
C HIS A 55 -3.87 11.54 -5.22
N LEU A 56 -4.97 11.19 -4.55
CA LEU A 56 -5.81 10.05 -4.91
C LEU A 56 -6.41 10.21 -6.32
N GLU A 57 -6.88 11.40 -6.67
CA GLU A 57 -7.38 11.69 -8.02
C GLU A 57 -6.26 11.57 -9.07
N TYR A 58 -5.06 12.07 -8.75
CA TYR A 58 -3.91 11.91 -9.62
C TYR A 58 -3.57 10.43 -9.86
N GLU A 59 -3.50 9.61 -8.82
CA GLU A 59 -3.23 8.16 -8.96
C GLU A 59 -4.29 7.47 -9.82
N LYS A 60 -5.58 7.74 -9.58
CA LYS A 60 -6.69 7.18 -10.37
C LYS A 60 -6.61 7.52 -11.86
N ASN A 61 -6.10 8.70 -12.19
CA ASN A 61 -6.07 9.19 -13.58
C ASN A 61 -4.80 8.80 -14.33
N ASN A 62 -3.69 8.55 -13.63
CA ASN A 62 -2.36 8.38 -14.25
C ASN A 62 -1.77 6.98 -14.07
N ASN A 63 -2.33 6.16 -13.18
CA ASN A 63 -1.85 4.82 -12.91
C ASN A 63 -2.87 3.80 -13.43
N GLU A 64 -2.52 3.11 -14.53
CA GLU A 64 -3.39 2.14 -15.18
C GLU A 64 -3.69 0.92 -14.29
N ASP A 65 -2.78 0.61 -13.37
CA ASP A 65 -2.89 -0.49 -12.42
C ASP A 65 -3.52 -0.06 -11.09
N PHE A 66 -4.09 1.15 -11.01
CA PHE A 66 -4.73 1.63 -9.80
C PHE A 66 -5.94 0.75 -9.45
N LYS A 67 -5.80 0.00 -8.36
CA LYS A 67 -6.89 -0.78 -7.75
C LYS A 67 -6.79 -0.70 -6.25
N VAL A 68 -7.92 -0.38 -5.62
CA VAL A 68 -8.06 -0.43 -4.16
C VAL A 68 -8.48 -1.84 -3.77
N GLU A 69 -7.70 -2.48 -2.90
CA GLU A 69 -8.06 -3.77 -2.31
C GLU A 69 -8.85 -3.55 -1.02
N SER A 70 -9.87 -4.38 -0.82
CA SER A 70 -10.54 -4.51 0.48
C SER A 70 -9.71 -5.46 1.33
N ILE A 71 -9.33 -5.02 2.52
CA ILE A 71 -8.67 -5.90 3.50
C ILE A 71 -9.62 -6.05 4.68
N ASP A 72 -10.11 -7.27 4.86
CA ASP A 72 -10.99 -7.66 5.97
C ASP A 72 -10.23 -7.84 7.29
#